data_AF-Q9FTF6-F1
#
_entry.id   AF-Q9FTF6-F1
#
_cell.length_a   1.000
_cell.length_b   1.000
_cell.length_c   1.000
_cell.angle_alpha   90.00
_cell.angle_beta   90.00
_cell.angle_gamma   90.00
#
_symmetry.space_group_name_H-M   'P 1'
#
loop_
_entity.id
_entity.type
_entity.pdbx_description
1 polymer ?
#
loop_
_entity_poly.entity_id
_entity_poly.type
_entity_poly.pdbx_seq_one_letter_code
_entity_poly.pdbx_strand_id
1 'polypeptide(L)'
;MARGSALLDGSVLPPSRIVSERQAGLPRRFMPESATGREIVMLGEARPAPDYPGRSIFFLPFAMAGLVPPFSSFFMDVLEFYDLQMAHLTPNAVMTLAIFAHLCEMFIGVRPSLRLFRWFFTVQSVSPPSVVGGCYFLPRGPVLNRYIPCVLRKKWDDWKSDWFYTPLADEAHLRLPSQPPVQASSWRAPVDLVSRPEVPLPCSKFIK
;
A
#
# COMPACT_ATOMS: atom_id res chain seq x y z
N MET A 1 -2.36 -29.69 3.86
CA MET A 1 -3.00 -29.80 2.53
C MET A 1 -3.25 -28.39 2.02
N ALA A 2 -2.45 -27.92 1.05
CA ALA A 2 -2.60 -26.60 0.48
C ALA A 2 -3.80 -26.59 -0.48
N ARG A 3 -4.93 -25.98 -0.08
CA ARG A 3 -6.01 -25.65 -1.00
C ARG A 3 -5.50 -24.54 -1.91
N GLY A 4 -5.18 -24.90 -3.16
CA GLY A 4 -4.77 -23.96 -4.18
C GLY A 4 -5.79 -22.83 -4.32
N SER A 5 -5.30 -21.60 -4.17
CA SER A 5 -6.00 -20.34 -4.41
C SER A 5 -6.18 -20.12 -5.92
N ALA A 6 -6.91 -21.03 -6.58
CA ALA A 6 -7.24 -20.88 -7.98
C ALA A 6 -8.10 -19.62 -8.16
N LEU A 7 -7.62 -18.68 -8.98
CA LEU A 7 -8.44 -17.59 -9.48
C LEU A 7 -9.59 -18.22 -10.26
N LEU A 8 -10.82 -17.93 -9.86
CA LEU A 8 -12.01 -18.34 -10.62
C LEU A 8 -12.17 -17.41 -11.82
N ASP A 9 -12.70 -17.96 -12.90
CA ASP A 9 -12.84 -17.31 -14.21
C ASP A 9 -13.43 -15.88 -14.07
N GLY A 10 -12.65 -14.87 -14.46
CA GLY A 10 -13.01 -13.45 -14.40
C GLY A 10 -12.75 -12.69 -13.08
N SER A 11 -12.38 -13.35 -11.97
CA SER A 11 -12.09 -12.67 -10.69
C SER A 11 -10.62 -12.24 -10.59
N VAL A 12 -10.39 -10.97 -10.24
CA VAL A 12 -9.05 -10.39 -10.02
C VAL A 12 -8.42 -10.88 -8.69
N LEU A 13 -9.24 -11.29 -7.71
CA LEU A 13 -8.80 -11.75 -6.40
C LEU A 13 -9.28 -13.19 -6.11
N PRO A 14 -8.48 -13.97 -5.36
CA PRO A 14 -8.94 -15.24 -4.82
C PRO A 14 -9.99 -15.03 -3.71
N PRO A 15 -10.74 -16.08 -3.32
CA PRO A 15 -11.72 -15.96 -2.25
C PRO A 15 -11.12 -15.46 -0.93
N SER A 16 -11.85 -14.57 -0.25
CA SER A 16 -11.43 -14.04 1.06
C SER A 16 -11.38 -15.16 2.11
N ARG A 17 -10.33 -15.11 2.94
CA ARG A 17 -10.18 -15.88 4.19
C ARG A 17 -10.75 -15.15 5.40
N ILE A 18 -11.23 -13.92 5.24
CA ILE A 18 -11.72 -13.05 6.31
C ILE A 18 -13.20 -12.74 6.04
N VAL A 19 -14.05 -13.72 6.33
CA VAL A 19 -15.50 -13.67 6.03
C VAL A 19 -16.38 -13.77 7.28
N SER A 20 -15.77 -14.04 8.43
CA SER A 20 -16.49 -14.27 9.69
C SER A 20 -15.83 -13.54 10.84
N GLU A 21 -16.61 -13.32 11.90
CA GLU A 21 -16.18 -12.72 13.17
C GLU A 21 -14.93 -13.39 13.75
N ARG A 22 -14.83 -14.72 13.62
CA ARG A 22 -13.67 -15.50 14.09
C ARG A 22 -12.36 -15.09 13.40
N GLN A 23 -12.44 -14.54 12.20
CA GLN A 23 -11.30 -14.13 11.37
C GLN A 23 -11.08 -12.60 11.41
N ALA A 24 -12.05 -11.83 11.89
CA ALA A 24 -12.03 -10.37 11.92
C ALA A 24 -11.17 -9.77 13.05
N GLY A 25 -10.82 -10.56 14.06
CA GLY A 25 -10.11 -10.05 15.26
C GLY A 25 -8.78 -9.37 14.94
N LEU A 26 -7.99 -9.93 14.01
CA LEU A 26 -6.70 -9.34 13.62
C LEU A 26 -6.87 -8.09 12.75
N PRO A 27 -7.71 -8.08 11.68
CA PRO A 27 -8.09 -6.86 10.98
C PRO A 27 -8.53 -5.72 11.89
N ARG A 28 -9.45 -5.97 12.85
CA ARG A 28 -9.94 -4.93 13.77
C ARG A 28 -8.88 -4.41 14.72
N ARG A 29 -7.88 -5.23 15.06
CA ARG A 29 -6.75 -4.80 15.89
C ARG A 29 -5.86 -3.78 15.16
N PHE A 30 -5.66 -3.94 13.85
CA PHE A 30 -4.84 -3.02 13.05
C PHE A 30 -5.64 -1.86 12.46
N MET A 31 -6.94 -2.05 12.24
CA MET A 31 -7.88 -1.01 11.80
C MET A 31 -8.99 -0.87 12.84
N PRO A 32 -8.68 -0.27 14.01
CA PRO A 32 -9.67 -0.05 15.06
C PRO A 32 -10.76 0.91 14.56
N GLU A 33 -11.92 0.89 15.21
CA GLU A 33 -13.03 1.79 14.89
C GLU A 33 -12.55 3.24 14.76
N SER A 34 -13.01 3.92 13.72
CA SER A 34 -12.68 5.34 13.56
C SER A 34 -13.22 6.14 14.75
N ALA A 35 -12.66 7.33 15.01
CA ALA A 35 -13.17 8.24 16.03
C ALA A 35 -14.68 8.60 15.87
N THR A 36 -15.28 8.30 14.71
CA THR A 36 -16.72 8.46 14.44
C THR A 36 -17.58 7.23 14.79
N GLY A 37 -17.01 6.20 15.43
CA GLY A 37 -17.72 4.97 15.81
C GLY A 37 -18.13 4.09 14.64
N ARG A 38 -17.64 4.38 13.42
CA ARG A 38 -17.85 3.53 12.25
C ARG A 38 -16.82 2.40 12.22
N GLU A 39 -17.33 1.18 12.13
CA GLU A 39 -16.53 -0.02 11.93
C GLU A 39 -15.78 0.06 10.59
N ILE A 40 -14.45 -0.08 10.63
CA ILE A 40 -13.60 0.01 9.44
C ILE A 40 -13.50 -1.34 8.71
N VAL A 41 -13.71 -2.44 9.43
CA VAL A 41 -13.65 -3.81 8.91
C VAL A 41 -15.07 -4.32 8.70
N MET A 42 -15.51 -4.36 7.45
CA MET A 42 -16.80 -4.91 7.07
C MET A 42 -16.60 -6.34 6.56
N LEU A 43 -17.28 -7.28 7.22
CA LEU A 43 -17.37 -8.64 6.71
C LEU A 43 -18.31 -8.67 5.50
N GLY A 44 -17.88 -9.36 4.45
CA GLY A 44 -18.70 -9.59 3.28
C GLY A 44 -18.52 -11.00 2.77
N GLU A 45 -19.03 -11.26 1.58
CA GLU A 45 -18.94 -12.58 0.97
C GLU A 45 -17.50 -12.99 0.69
N ALA A 46 -17.26 -14.30 0.63
CA ALA A 46 -15.95 -14.85 0.26
C ALA A 46 -15.52 -14.44 -1.15
N ARG A 47 -16.43 -13.95 -2.00
CA ARG A 47 -16.13 -13.52 -3.36
C ARG A 47 -16.11 -11.99 -3.44
N PRO A 48 -15.15 -11.40 -4.18
CA PRO A 48 -15.18 -9.97 -4.43
C PRO A 48 -16.39 -9.68 -5.31
N ALA A 49 -17.36 -8.87 -4.86
CA ALA A 49 -18.35 -8.38 -5.80
C ALA A 49 -17.77 -7.17 -6.55
N PRO A 50 -18.05 -7.06 -7.86
CA PRO A 50 -17.45 -6.03 -8.72
C PRO A 50 -17.91 -4.61 -8.39
N ASP A 51 -19.08 -4.46 -7.75
CA ASP A 51 -19.60 -3.15 -7.35
C ASP A 51 -20.22 -3.27 -5.95
N TYR A 52 -19.57 -2.64 -4.96
CA TYR A 52 -20.12 -2.43 -3.64
C TYR A 52 -20.15 -0.93 -3.35
N PRO A 53 -21.28 -0.24 -3.56
CA PRO A 53 -21.36 1.20 -3.37
C PRO A 53 -20.98 1.57 -1.92
N GLY A 54 -19.97 2.42 -1.79
CA GLY A 54 -19.45 2.89 -0.49
C GLY A 54 -18.59 1.87 0.27
N ARG A 55 -18.09 0.81 -0.37
CA ARG A 55 -17.09 -0.10 0.23
C ARG A 55 -15.95 -0.38 -0.74
N SER A 56 -14.73 -0.32 -0.23
CA SER A 56 -13.51 -0.73 -0.94
C SER A 56 -12.96 -2.04 -0.37
N ILE A 57 -12.10 -2.70 -1.13
CA ILE A 57 -11.38 -3.89 -0.65
C ILE A 57 -10.07 -3.44 0.00
N PHE A 58 -9.79 -3.95 1.19
CA PHE A 58 -8.54 -3.73 1.91
C PHE A 58 -7.85 -5.07 2.23
N PHE A 59 -6.52 -5.04 2.33
CA PHE A 59 -5.71 -6.22 2.61
C PHE A 59 -5.16 -6.15 4.02
N LEU A 60 -5.37 -7.20 4.82
CA LEU A 60 -4.79 -7.33 6.15
C LEU A 60 -3.25 -7.16 6.16
N PRO A 61 -2.48 -7.74 5.21
CA PRO A 61 -1.06 -7.47 5.08
C PRO A 61 -0.68 -6.00 4.95
N PHE A 62 -1.55 -5.16 4.38
CA PHE A 62 -1.27 -3.73 4.25
C PHE A 62 -1.46 -3.02 5.60
N ALA A 63 -2.50 -3.37 6.35
CA ALA A 63 -2.71 -2.88 7.71
C ALA A 63 -1.53 -3.28 8.63
N MET A 64 -1.08 -4.54 8.54
CA MET A 64 0.10 -5.02 9.28
C MET A 64 1.40 -4.32 8.86
N ALA A 65 1.51 -3.89 7.60
CA ALA A 65 2.64 -3.11 7.11
C ALA A 65 2.59 -1.62 7.50
N GLY A 66 1.53 -1.19 8.21
CA GLY A 66 1.37 0.18 8.71
C GLY A 66 0.52 1.09 7.81
N LEU A 67 -0.09 0.57 6.75
CA LEU A 67 -1.06 1.33 5.96
C LEU A 67 -2.43 1.25 6.63
N VAL A 68 -2.78 2.26 7.41
CA VAL A 68 -4.06 2.36 8.11
C VAL A 68 -4.68 3.72 7.79
N PRO A 69 -5.99 3.78 7.45
CA PRO A 69 -6.69 5.04 7.21
C PRO A 69 -6.75 5.94 8.47
N PRO A 70 -6.78 7.27 8.32
CA PRO A 70 -6.67 8.02 7.07
C PRO A 70 -5.27 7.95 6.46
N PHE A 71 -5.19 7.83 5.12
CA PHE A 71 -3.90 7.73 4.44
C PHE A 71 -3.18 9.07 4.40
N SER A 72 -1.85 9.03 4.48
CA SER A 72 -1.03 10.24 4.38
C SER A 72 -1.08 10.83 2.96
N SER A 73 -0.92 12.16 2.85
CA SER A 73 -0.84 12.82 1.54
C SER A 73 0.30 12.23 0.70
N PHE A 74 1.43 11.91 1.32
CA PHE A 74 2.57 11.26 0.66
C PHE A 74 2.18 9.94 -0.03
N PHE A 75 1.38 9.11 0.64
CA PHE A 75 0.92 7.85 0.04
C PHE A 75 0.01 8.11 -1.18
N MET A 76 -0.92 9.05 -1.07
CA MET A 76 -1.80 9.42 -2.18
C MET A 76 -1.01 10.04 -3.35
N ASP A 77 -0.04 10.92 -3.08
CA ASP A 77 0.84 11.53 -4.09
C ASP A 77 1.63 10.47 -4.87
N VAL A 78 2.05 9.38 -4.20
CA VAL A 78 2.74 8.25 -4.85
C VAL A 78 1.79 7.50 -5.77
N LEU A 79 0.57 7.22 -5.33
CA LEU A 79 -0.43 6.53 -6.16
C LEU A 79 -0.79 7.37 -7.39
N GLU A 80 -1.02 8.67 -7.21
CA GLU A 80 -1.37 9.60 -8.29
C GLU A 80 -0.23 9.72 -9.31
N PHE A 81 1.00 9.97 -8.86
CA PHE A 81 2.13 10.20 -9.76
C PHE A 81 2.48 9.00 -10.65
N TYR A 82 2.36 7.79 -10.09
CA TYR A 82 2.68 6.57 -10.81
C TYR A 82 1.47 5.94 -11.51
N ASP A 83 0.29 6.56 -11.41
CA ASP A 83 -0.99 6.05 -11.87
C ASP A 83 -1.25 4.61 -11.35
N LEU A 84 -1.07 4.46 -10.04
CA LEU A 84 -1.22 3.18 -9.34
C LEU A 84 -2.51 3.19 -8.52
N GLN A 85 -3.10 2.01 -8.43
CA GLN A 85 -4.10 1.69 -7.41
C GLN A 85 -3.42 1.00 -6.24
N MET A 86 -3.96 1.16 -5.03
CA MET A 86 -3.41 0.58 -3.81
C MET A 86 -3.19 -0.94 -3.96
N ALA A 87 -4.10 -1.65 -4.63
CA ALA A 87 -4.00 -3.09 -4.83
C ALA A 87 -2.88 -3.50 -5.82
N HIS A 88 -2.36 -2.59 -6.65
CA HIS A 88 -1.17 -2.87 -7.48
C HIS A 88 0.08 -3.06 -6.61
N LEU A 89 0.12 -2.48 -5.41
CA LEU A 89 1.25 -2.59 -4.51
C LEU A 89 1.36 -4.00 -3.90
N THR A 90 2.59 -4.46 -3.69
CA THR A 90 2.85 -5.63 -2.83
C THR A 90 2.91 -5.20 -1.35
N PRO A 91 2.71 -6.12 -0.38
CA PRO A 91 2.88 -5.79 1.04
C PRO A 91 4.28 -5.23 1.36
N ASN A 92 5.31 -5.69 0.64
CA ASN A 92 6.66 -5.15 0.76
C ASN A 92 6.80 -3.72 0.22
N ALA A 93 6.07 -3.38 -0.85
CA ALA A 93 6.03 -2.03 -1.38
C ALA A 93 5.39 -1.07 -0.37
N VAL A 94 4.28 -1.48 0.24
CA VAL A 94 3.62 -0.75 1.34
C VAL A 94 4.57 -0.57 2.52
N MET A 95 5.28 -1.63 2.92
CA MET A 95 6.26 -1.57 4.00
C MET A 95 7.41 -0.61 3.68
N THR A 96 7.86 -0.54 2.43
CA THR A 96 8.91 0.41 2.00
C THR A 96 8.43 1.85 2.14
N LEU A 97 7.19 2.15 1.74
CA LEU A 97 6.59 3.47 1.91
C LEU A 97 6.47 3.85 3.39
N ALA A 98 5.99 2.91 4.23
CA ALA A 98 5.85 3.13 5.66
C ALA A 98 7.21 3.38 6.34
N ILE A 99 8.22 2.58 6.03
CA ILE A 99 9.59 2.77 6.54
C ILE A 99 10.14 4.12 6.10
N PHE A 100 10.00 4.47 4.82
CA PHE A 100 10.48 5.75 4.31
C PHE A 100 9.81 6.94 5.02
N ALA A 101 8.48 6.89 5.17
CA ALA A 101 7.73 7.92 5.89
C ALA A 101 8.21 8.06 7.34
N HIS A 102 8.34 6.92 8.05
CA HIS A 102 8.81 6.89 9.42
C HIS A 102 10.25 7.43 9.56
N LEU A 103 11.15 7.09 8.63
CA LEU A 103 12.52 7.62 8.62
C LEU A 103 12.55 9.13 8.41
N CYS A 104 11.75 9.64 7.47
CA CYS A 104 11.65 11.08 7.22
C CYS A 104 11.19 11.83 8.47
N GLU A 105 10.10 11.37 9.11
CA GLU A 105 9.48 12.09 10.22
C GLU A 105 10.26 11.94 11.53
N MET A 106 10.68 10.72 11.87
CA MET A 106 11.22 10.42 13.21
C MET A 106 12.73 10.58 13.31
N PHE A 107 13.46 10.35 12.22
CA PHE A 107 14.94 10.35 12.24
C PHE A 107 15.53 11.57 11.55
N ILE A 108 14.95 12.00 10.42
CA ILE A 108 15.44 13.16 9.66
C ILE A 108 14.74 14.45 10.11
N GLY A 109 13.48 14.38 10.53
CA GLY A 109 12.67 15.53 10.92
C GLY A 109 12.09 16.31 9.74
N VAL A 110 11.90 15.66 8.58
CA VAL A 110 11.31 16.26 7.37
C VAL A 110 10.01 15.57 7.00
N ARG A 111 9.13 16.29 6.29
CA ARG A 111 7.90 15.68 5.75
C ARG A 111 8.28 14.70 4.63
N PRO A 112 7.74 13.46 4.61
CA PRO A 112 7.98 12.56 3.49
C PRO A 112 7.40 13.17 2.21
N SER A 113 8.23 13.28 1.18
CA SER A 113 7.84 13.86 -0.10
C SER A 113 8.08 12.86 -1.24
N LEU A 114 7.19 12.89 -2.24
CA LEU A 114 7.32 12.08 -3.45
C LEU A 114 8.67 12.30 -4.14
N ARG A 115 9.16 13.54 -4.15
CA ARG A 115 10.45 13.91 -4.75
C ARG A 115 11.61 13.20 -4.06
N LEU A 116 11.64 13.22 -2.72
CA LEU A 116 12.67 12.54 -1.95
C LEU A 116 12.58 11.02 -2.13
N PHE A 117 11.36 10.48 -2.09
CA PHE A 117 11.14 9.05 -2.32
C PHE A 117 11.66 8.59 -3.68
N ARG A 118 11.37 9.32 -4.76
CA ARG A 118 11.84 9.04 -6.12
C ARG A 118 13.36 9.12 -6.29
N TRP A 119 14.02 9.90 -5.43
CA TRP A 119 15.48 9.96 -5.42
C TRP A 119 16.09 8.68 -4.84
N PHE A 120 15.47 8.12 -3.79
CA PHE A 120 15.91 6.87 -3.19
C PHE A 120 15.46 5.63 -3.97
N PHE A 121 14.23 5.63 -4.48
CA PHE A 121 13.57 4.45 -5.00
C PHE A 121 13.14 4.61 -6.47
N THR A 122 13.02 3.47 -7.14
CA THR A 122 12.38 3.34 -8.45
C THR A 122 11.27 2.30 -8.37
N VAL A 123 10.19 2.51 -9.11
CA VAL A 123 9.13 1.52 -9.26
C VAL A 123 9.60 0.44 -10.22
N GLN A 124 9.28 -0.81 -9.90
CA GLN A 124 9.43 -1.96 -10.77
C GLN A 124 8.11 -2.71 -10.84
N SER A 125 7.79 -3.24 -12.02
CA SER A 125 6.71 -4.21 -12.14
C SER A 125 7.21 -5.60 -11.81
N VAL A 126 6.29 -6.44 -11.33
CA VAL A 126 6.50 -7.87 -11.22
C VAL A 126 6.41 -8.50 -12.62
N SER A 127 7.22 -9.53 -12.86
CA SER A 127 7.13 -10.38 -14.04
C SER A 127 6.82 -11.81 -13.58
N PRO A 128 5.74 -12.45 -14.08
CA PRO A 128 4.77 -11.90 -15.05
C PRO A 128 3.89 -10.77 -14.47
N PRO A 129 3.31 -9.90 -15.31
CA PRO A 129 2.42 -8.83 -14.84
C PRO A 129 1.26 -9.37 -14.02
N SER A 130 0.91 -8.68 -12.93
CA SER A 130 -0.19 -9.06 -12.06
C SER A 130 -1.08 -7.86 -11.79
N VAL A 131 -2.40 -8.08 -11.78
CA VAL A 131 -3.39 -7.05 -11.47
C VAL A 131 -3.31 -6.64 -9.98
N VAL A 132 -3.03 -7.60 -9.09
CA VAL A 132 -2.84 -7.33 -7.66
C VAL A 132 -1.42 -7.70 -7.25
N GLY A 133 -0.72 -6.77 -6.58
CA GLY A 133 0.70 -6.91 -6.28
C GLY A 133 1.58 -6.91 -7.54
N GLY A 134 1.20 -6.11 -8.54
CA GLY A 134 1.91 -5.96 -9.80
C GLY A 134 3.15 -5.07 -9.74
N CYS A 135 3.37 -4.32 -8.66
CA CYS A 135 4.54 -3.44 -8.54
C CYS A 135 5.15 -3.41 -7.13
N TYR A 136 6.43 -3.01 -7.10
CA TYR A 136 7.22 -2.83 -5.90
C TYR A 136 8.29 -1.76 -6.10
N PHE A 137 8.89 -1.31 -5.00
CA PHE A 137 9.93 -0.29 -5.02
C PHE A 137 11.30 -0.92 -4.77
N LEU A 138 12.30 -0.50 -5.54
CA LEU A 138 13.70 -0.86 -5.32
C LEU A 138 14.55 0.38 -5.07
N PRO A 139 15.53 0.33 -4.16
CA PRO A 139 16.53 1.38 -4.04
C PRO A 139 17.26 1.59 -5.38
N ARG A 140 17.54 2.83 -5.74
CA ARG A 140 18.38 3.14 -6.90
C ARG A 140 19.84 2.77 -6.60
N GLY A 141 20.56 2.28 -7.60
CA GLY A 141 21.95 1.80 -7.46
C GLY A 141 22.91 2.75 -6.70
N PRO A 142 22.92 4.08 -6.96
CA PRO A 142 23.81 5.02 -6.28
C PRO A 142 23.52 5.22 -4.78
N VAL A 143 22.32 4.86 -4.31
CA VAL A 143 21.83 5.05 -2.94
C VAL A 143 21.71 3.75 -2.16
N LEU A 144 21.97 2.60 -2.80
CA LEU A 144 21.89 1.28 -2.17
C LEU A 144 22.78 1.17 -0.91
N ASN A 145 23.92 1.86 -0.90
CA ASN A 145 24.85 1.90 0.23
C ASN A 145 24.61 3.07 1.20
N ARG A 146 23.64 3.95 0.91
CA ARG A 146 23.31 5.14 1.72
C ARG A 146 21.97 5.02 2.44
N TYR A 147 21.13 4.08 2.03
CA TYR A 147 19.85 3.81 2.68
C TYR A 147 19.99 2.70 3.72
N ILE A 148 19.18 2.76 4.77
CA ILE A 148 19.20 1.77 5.85
C ILE A 148 18.85 0.38 5.26
N PRO A 149 19.67 -0.66 5.50
CA PRO A 149 19.35 -2.01 5.06
C PRO A 149 18.03 -2.49 5.67
N CYS A 150 16.97 -2.54 4.87
CA CYS A 150 15.68 -3.08 5.28
C CYS A 150 15.56 -4.54 4.83
N VAL A 151 15.61 -5.47 5.78
CA VAL A 151 15.36 -6.89 5.50
C VAL A 151 13.85 -7.10 5.39
N LEU A 152 13.32 -6.95 4.18
CA LEU A 152 11.91 -7.22 3.89
C LEU A 152 11.64 -8.72 3.80
N ARG A 153 10.39 -9.12 4.06
CA ARG A 153 9.97 -10.51 3.96
C ARG A 153 10.12 -11.00 2.51
N LYS A 154 10.87 -12.07 2.29
CA LYS A 154 11.14 -12.60 0.94
C LYS A 154 9.87 -13.06 0.21
N LYS A 155 8.88 -13.55 0.95
CA LYS A 155 7.62 -14.03 0.40
C LYS A 155 6.47 -13.76 1.36
N TRP A 156 5.33 -13.40 0.79
CA TRP A 156 4.04 -13.37 1.45
C TRP A 156 3.19 -14.50 0.85
N ASP A 157 2.95 -15.57 1.60
CA ASP A 157 2.16 -16.70 1.13
C ASP A 157 0.67 -16.36 1.13
N ASP A 158 0.00 -16.59 0.00
CA ASP A 158 -1.46 -16.45 -0.20
C ASP A 158 -2.10 -15.14 0.28
N TRP A 159 -1.31 -14.08 0.48
CA TRP A 159 -1.73 -12.81 1.07
C TRP A 159 -2.89 -12.14 0.31
N LYS A 160 -3.02 -12.44 -0.99
CA LYS A 160 -4.13 -11.98 -1.84
C LYS A 160 -5.49 -12.52 -1.41
N SER A 161 -5.53 -13.53 -0.53
CA SER A 161 -6.76 -14.09 0.04
C SER A 161 -7.12 -13.43 1.39
N ASP A 162 -6.22 -12.63 1.97
CA ASP A 162 -6.42 -12.00 3.28
C ASP A 162 -6.99 -10.58 3.11
N TRP A 163 -8.13 -10.49 2.42
CA TRP A 163 -8.81 -9.22 2.14
C TRP A 163 -10.19 -9.13 2.80
N PHE A 164 -10.66 -7.92 3.08
CA PHE A 164 -11.97 -7.63 3.67
C PHE A 164 -12.52 -6.31 3.11
N TYR A 165 -13.82 -6.04 3.31
CA TYR A 165 -14.42 -4.79 2.87
C TYR A 165 -14.19 -3.69 3.91
N THR A 166 -14.09 -2.45 3.47
CA THR A 166 -13.92 -1.28 4.34
C THR A 166 -14.74 -0.11 3.82
N PRO A 167 -15.34 0.74 4.67
CA PRO A 167 -16.17 1.87 4.22
C PRO A 167 -15.30 3.07 3.78
N LEU A 168 -14.16 2.80 3.14
CA LEU A 168 -13.31 3.86 2.59
C LEU A 168 -14.07 4.65 1.53
N ALA A 169 -13.72 5.93 1.42
CA ALA A 169 -14.26 6.80 0.39
C ALA A 169 -14.00 6.20 -1.00
N ASP A 170 -14.94 6.47 -1.91
CA ASP A 170 -14.92 5.94 -3.26
C ASP A 170 -13.89 6.65 -4.16
N GLU A 171 -12.62 6.54 -3.77
CA GLU A 171 -11.46 7.12 -4.44
C GLU A 171 -10.94 6.18 -5.53
N ALA A 172 -10.66 6.71 -6.72
CA ALA A 172 -10.23 5.91 -7.87
C ALA A 172 -8.99 5.05 -7.58
N HIS A 173 -8.03 5.57 -6.80
CA HIS A 173 -6.80 4.87 -6.42
C HIS A 173 -7.01 3.77 -5.36
N LEU A 174 -8.16 3.73 -4.68
CA LEU A 174 -8.48 2.73 -3.66
C LEU A 174 -9.39 1.60 -4.20
N ARG A 175 -9.92 1.77 -5.40
CA ARG A 175 -10.71 0.73 -6.08
C ARG A 175 -9.82 -0.46 -6.48
N LEU A 176 -10.47 -1.58 -6.75
CA LEU A 176 -9.77 -2.76 -7.24
C LEU A 176 -9.47 -2.58 -8.74
N PRO A 177 -8.22 -2.83 -9.19
CA PRO A 177 -7.86 -2.65 -10.59
C PRO A 177 -8.44 -3.78 -11.44
N SER A 178 -8.81 -3.44 -12.67
CA SER A 178 -9.17 -4.43 -13.70
C SER A 178 -7.96 -4.91 -14.50
N GLN A 179 -6.85 -4.14 -14.49
CA GLN A 179 -5.66 -4.39 -15.30
C GLN A 179 -4.36 -4.23 -14.48
N PRO A 180 -3.26 -4.89 -14.88
CA PRO A 180 -1.94 -4.67 -14.28
C PRO A 180 -1.51 -3.21 -14.43
N PRO A 181 -0.58 -2.71 -13.58
CA PRO A 181 -0.14 -1.33 -13.67
C PRO A 181 0.62 -1.11 -14.99
N VAL A 182 0.29 -0.01 -15.68
CA VAL A 182 0.90 0.35 -16.96
C VAL A 182 2.23 1.04 -16.69
N GLN A 183 3.33 0.46 -17.19
CA GLN A 183 4.64 1.07 -17.02
C GLN A 183 4.74 2.36 -17.85
N ALA A 184 4.88 3.49 -17.18
CA ALA A 184 5.19 4.77 -17.82
C ALA A 184 6.70 5.03 -17.84
N SER A 185 7.17 5.78 -18.84
CA SER A 185 8.58 6.23 -18.92
C SER A 185 9.00 7.07 -17.70
N SER A 186 8.05 7.75 -17.06
CA SER A 186 8.23 8.54 -15.84
C SER A 186 8.69 7.71 -14.63
N TRP A 187 8.45 6.38 -14.63
CA TRP A 187 8.76 5.52 -13.48
C TRP A 187 10.23 5.50 -13.12
N ARG A 188 11.10 5.57 -14.14
CA ARG A 188 12.57 5.48 -13.99
C ARG A 188 13.26 6.83 -14.15
N ALA A 189 12.53 7.87 -14.51
CA ALA A 189 13.07 9.21 -14.74
C ALA A 189 13.92 9.67 -13.52
N PRO A 190 15.16 10.14 -13.72
CA PRO A 190 15.99 10.68 -12.65
C PRO A 190 15.32 11.87 -11.98
N VAL A 191 15.63 12.06 -10.69
CA VAL A 191 15.20 13.25 -9.95
C VAL A 191 16.43 14.05 -9.58
N ASP A 192 16.44 15.32 -9.98
CA ASP A 192 17.41 16.30 -9.50
C ASP A 192 16.89 16.90 -8.18
N LEU A 193 17.68 16.84 -7.11
CA LEU A 193 17.34 17.42 -5.80
C LEU A 193 17.84 18.86 -5.63
N VAL A 194 18.68 19.37 -6.55
CA VAL A 194 19.43 20.62 -6.35
C VAL A 194 18.57 21.89 -6.49
N SER A 195 17.33 21.79 -6.97
CA SER A 195 16.56 22.96 -7.41
C SER A 195 15.49 23.52 -6.46
N ARG A 196 15.39 23.12 -5.17
CA ARG A 196 14.56 23.86 -4.18
C ARG A 196 14.88 23.49 -2.73
N PRO A 197 15.17 24.43 -1.82
CA PRO A 197 15.25 24.14 -0.39
C PRO A 197 13.85 23.82 0.15
N GLU A 198 13.64 22.58 0.63
CA GLU A 198 12.48 22.23 1.46
C GLU A 198 12.61 23.01 2.79
N VAL A 199 11.61 23.83 3.11
CA VAL A 199 11.57 24.61 4.35
C VAL A 199 11.38 23.63 5.52
N PRO A 200 12.30 23.58 6.50
CA PRO A 200 12.11 22.76 7.69
C PRO A 200 10.90 23.26 8.48
N LEU A 201 9.96 22.38 8.80
CA LEU A 201 8.90 22.71 9.76
C LEU A 201 9.52 22.81 11.17
N PRO A 202 9.05 23.73 12.02
CA PRO A 202 9.40 23.70 13.43
C PRO A 202 8.86 22.42 14.06
N CYS A 203 9.74 21.64 14.69
CA CYS A 203 9.42 20.43 15.47
C CYS A 203 8.24 20.69 16.41
N SER A 204 7.04 20.35 15.95
CA SER A 204 5.85 20.34 16.78
C SER A 204 5.68 18.93 17.30
N LYS A 205 6.06 18.75 18.57
CA LYS A 205 5.80 17.57 19.38
C LYS A 205 4.33 17.15 19.21
N PHE A 206 4.06 15.94 18.72
CA PHE A 206 2.84 15.22 19.11
C PHE A 206 3.11 13.71 19.10
N ILE A 207 3.45 13.20 20.29
CA ILE A 207 3.12 11.85 20.73
C ILE A 207 1.74 11.96 21.39
N LYS A 208 0.73 11.30 20.84
CA LYS A 208 -0.23 10.47 21.58
C LYS A 208 -0.69 9.36 20.65
#